data_AF-A0A444ZGI7-F1
#
_entry.id   AF-A0A444ZGI7-F1
#
_cell.length_a   1.000
_cell.length_b   1.000
_cell.length_c   1.000
_cell.angle_alpha   90.00
_cell.angle_beta   90.00
_cell.angle_gamma   90.00
#
_symmetry.space_group_name_H-M   'P 1'
#
loop_
_entity.id
_entity.type
_entity.pdbx_description
1 polymer ?
#
loop_
_entity_poly.entity_id
_entity_poly.type
_entity_poly.pdbx_seq_one_letter_code
_entity_poly.pdbx_strand_id
1 'polypeptide(L)'
;MSIHRIIENNEEAGIRPNKTYQSFVAAAGGHRELNFIEKDVKNYITREVRNVSEQEDAKEFGKYLLRMKEKNQNFFFELQLEEDQSIKLAFWADARSRAAFEYFGDVISFDTTYNTNSRRTSFQLNIQQVRGYLRLSCSRDKPV
;
A
#
# COMPACT_ATOMS: atom_id res chain seq x y z
N MET A 1 -18.87 17.70 16.20
CA MET A 1 -18.08 16.78 15.34
C MET A 1 -16.65 16.74 15.87
N SER A 2 -16.03 15.56 15.92
CA SER A 2 -14.63 15.43 16.34
C SER A 2 -13.68 15.95 15.25
N ILE A 3 -12.55 16.56 15.65
CA ILE A 3 -11.49 17.02 14.74
C ILE A 3 -10.97 15.86 13.88
N HIS A 4 -10.79 14.67 14.48
CA HIS A 4 -10.32 13.47 13.81
C HIS A 4 -11.25 13.06 12.64
N ARG A 5 -12.56 13.07 12.87
CA ARG A 5 -13.56 12.73 11.84
C ARG A 5 -13.54 13.70 10.66
N ILE A 6 -13.24 14.98 10.91
CA ILE A 6 -13.10 15.98 9.84
C ILE A 6 -11.82 15.72 9.03
N ILE A 7 -10.73 15.30 9.68
CA ILE A 7 -9.48 14.96 8.99
C ILE A 7 -9.68 13.70 8.13
N GLU A 8 -10.31 12.65 8.67
CA GLU A 8 -10.63 11.41 7.95
C GLU A 8 -11.47 11.69 6.69
N ASN A 9 -12.60 12.39 6.83
CA ASN A 9 -13.46 12.74 5.70
C ASN A 9 -12.74 13.56 4.62
N ASN A 10 -11.84 14.47 5.03
CA ASN A 10 -11.09 15.29 4.10
C ASN A 10 -10.01 14.49 3.36
N GLU A 11 -9.36 13.53 4.03
CA GLU A 11 -8.42 12.61 3.38
C GLU A 11 -9.15 11.71 2.38
N GLU A 12 -10.33 11.18 2.74
CA GLU A 12 -11.19 10.41 1.82
C GLU A 12 -11.61 11.24 0.59
N ALA A 13 -11.90 12.53 0.79
CA ALA A 13 -12.21 13.47 -0.28
C ALA A 13 -10.96 13.95 -1.08
N GLY A 14 -9.75 13.48 -0.75
CA GLY A 14 -8.51 13.87 -1.42
C GLY A 14 -8.08 15.32 -1.16
N ILE A 15 -8.60 15.94 -0.10
CA ILE A 15 -8.27 17.33 0.26
C ILE A 15 -6.87 17.36 0.87
N ARG A 16 -6.04 18.28 0.38
CA ARG A 16 -4.66 18.42 0.84
C ARG A 16 -4.63 18.73 2.35
N PRO A 17 -3.75 18.10 3.15
CA PRO A 17 -3.66 18.31 4.60
C PRO A 17 -3.50 19.77 5.03
N ASN A 18 -2.78 20.57 4.24
CA ASN A 18 -2.64 22.01 4.49
C ASN A 18 -3.99 22.74 4.40
N LYS A 19 -4.85 22.40 3.43
CA LYS A 19 -6.19 22.99 3.29
C LYS A 19 -7.10 22.59 4.45
N THR A 20 -7.01 21.34 4.89
CA THR A 20 -7.68 20.86 6.10
C THR A 20 -7.25 21.65 7.33
N TYR A 21 -5.94 21.85 7.55
CA TYR A 21 -5.44 22.65 8.66
C TYR A 21 -5.93 24.11 8.60
N GLN A 22 -5.86 24.75 7.43
CA GLN A 22 -6.36 26.11 7.24
C GLN A 22 -7.87 26.23 7.51
N SER A 23 -8.66 25.18 7.23
CA SER A 23 -10.08 25.16 7.59
C SER A 23 -10.30 25.20 9.11
N PHE A 24 -9.46 24.52 9.89
CA PHE A 24 -9.52 24.59 11.35
C PHE A 24 -9.09 25.95 11.88
N VAL A 25 -8.05 26.55 11.30
CA VAL A 25 -7.58 27.89 11.65
C VAL A 25 -8.67 28.93 11.42
N ALA A 26 -9.35 28.85 10.27
CA ALA A 26 -10.47 29.74 9.94
C ALA A 26 -11.64 29.56 10.91
N ALA A 27 -11.96 28.31 11.28
CA ALA A 27 -13.05 28.02 12.23
C ALA A 27 -12.73 28.45 13.67
N ALA A 28 -11.47 28.35 14.10
CA ALA A 28 -11.03 28.74 15.44
C ALA A 28 -10.75 30.25 15.59
N GLY A 29 -10.76 31.01 14.48
CA GLY A 29 -10.49 32.44 14.50
C GLY A 29 -8.99 32.80 14.54
N GLY A 30 -8.10 31.84 14.33
CA GLY A 30 -6.66 32.08 14.23
C GLY A 30 -5.79 30.90 14.65
N HIS A 31 -4.50 30.99 14.33
CA HIS A 31 -3.54 29.92 14.64
C HIS A 31 -3.29 29.74 16.14
N ARG A 32 -3.43 30.80 16.95
CA ARG A 32 -3.14 30.79 18.38
C ARG A 32 -4.23 30.09 19.21
N GLU A 33 -5.41 29.92 18.62
CA GLU A 33 -6.56 29.27 19.27
C GLU A 33 -6.58 27.74 19.06
N LEU A 34 -5.67 27.22 18.22
CA LEU A 34 -5.53 25.78 17.99
C LEU A 34 -4.44 25.18 18.89
N ASN A 35 -4.76 24.04 19.48
CA ASN A 35 -3.81 23.26 20.30
C ASN A 35 -2.90 22.34 19.47
N PHE A 36 -2.93 22.44 18.13
CA PHE A 36 -2.17 21.58 17.22
C PHE A 36 -1.73 22.35 15.96
N ILE A 37 -0.72 21.82 15.28
CA ILE A 37 -0.15 22.42 14.06
C ILE A 37 -0.42 21.56 12.82
N GLU A 38 -0.16 22.11 11.63
CA GLU A 38 -0.33 21.38 10.35
C GLU A 38 0.42 20.05 10.34
N LYS A 39 1.59 19.99 10.99
CA LYS A 39 2.38 18.76 11.09
C LYS A 39 1.62 17.64 11.81
N ASP A 40 0.82 17.97 12.81
CA ASP A 40 0.04 16.98 13.57
C ASP A 40 -1.07 16.37 12.70
N VAL A 41 -1.70 17.18 11.84
CA VAL A 41 -2.67 16.70 10.84
C VAL A 41 -2.01 15.72 9.87
N LYS A 42 -0.83 16.08 9.34
CA LYS A 42 -0.07 15.18 8.44
C LYS A 42 0.35 13.88 9.12
N ASN A 43 0.83 13.98 10.36
CA ASN A 43 1.23 12.82 11.16
C ASN A 43 0.04 11.90 11.42
N TYR A 44 -1.11 12.46 11.78
CA TYR A 44 -2.35 11.71 12.01
C TYR A 44 -2.83 11.01 10.73
N ILE A 45 -2.88 11.70 9.60
CA ILE A 45 -3.25 11.09 8.31
C ILE A 45 -2.33 9.92 7.96
N THR A 46 -1.02 10.12 8.10
CA THR A 46 -0.05 9.09 7.75
C THR A 46 -0.16 7.88 8.68
N ARG A 47 -0.26 8.13 9.99
CA ARG A 47 -0.15 7.09 11.02
C ARG A 47 -1.45 6.36 11.29
N GLU A 48 -2.56 7.07 11.30
CA GLU A 48 -3.85 6.55 11.77
C GLU A 48 -4.82 6.31 10.61
N VAL A 49 -4.78 7.12 9.55
CA VAL A 49 -5.71 6.95 8.42
C VAL A 49 -5.14 5.99 7.37
N ARG A 50 -3.96 6.30 6.83
CA ARG A 50 -3.37 5.51 5.74
C ARG A 50 -2.89 4.13 6.19
N ASN A 51 -2.26 4.03 7.35
CA ASN A 51 -1.85 2.73 7.88
C ASN A 51 -3.05 1.78 8.07
N VAL A 52 -4.15 2.28 8.64
CA VAL A 52 -5.35 1.45 8.86
C VAL A 52 -5.95 1.02 7.52
N SER A 53 -6.05 1.93 6.54
CA SER A 53 -6.48 1.60 5.18
C SER A 53 -5.60 0.51 4.55
N GLU A 54 -4.27 0.63 4.65
CA GLU A 54 -3.34 -0.37 4.10
C GLU A 54 -3.51 -1.75 4.77
N GLN A 55 -3.81 -1.79 6.07
CA GLN A 55 -4.11 -3.04 6.78
C GLN A 55 -5.43 -3.67 6.31
N GLU A 56 -6.45 -2.83 6.06
CA GLU A 56 -7.74 -3.29 5.51
C GLU A 56 -7.58 -3.82 4.08
N ASP A 57 -6.83 -3.11 3.26
CA ASP A 57 -6.49 -3.54 1.89
C ASP A 57 -5.73 -4.86 1.90
N ALA A 58 -4.75 -5.03 2.81
CA ALA A 58 -4.01 -6.28 2.96
C ALA A 58 -4.91 -7.46 3.33
N LYS A 59 -5.88 -7.23 4.23
CA LYS A 59 -6.87 -8.26 4.60
C LYS A 59 -7.77 -8.62 3.44
N GLU A 60 -8.29 -7.64 2.71
CA GLU A 60 -9.17 -7.91 1.58
C GLU A 60 -8.44 -8.62 0.44
N PHE A 61 -7.17 -8.25 0.20
CA PHE A 61 -6.30 -8.97 -0.72
C PHE A 61 -6.10 -10.44 -0.31
N GLY A 62 -5.85 -10.71 0.98
CA GLY A 62 -5.76 -12.07 1.50
C GLY A 62 -7.05 -12.88 1.30
N LYS A 63 -8.23 -12.27 1.55
CA LYS A 63 -9.53 -12.90 1.29
C LYS A 63 -9.72 -13.21 -0.20
N TYR A 64 -9.29 -12.31 -1.08
CA TYR A 64 -9.33 -12.53 -2.51
C TYR A 64 -8.50 -13.76 -2.91
N LEU A 65 -7.26 -13.88 -2.43
CA LEU A 65 -6.40 -15.03 -2.71
C LEU A 65 -7.01 -16.34 -2.22
N LEU A 66 -7.63 -16.33 -1.03
CA LEU A 66 -8.38 -17.47 -0.50
C LEU A 66 -9.54 -17.87 -1.42
N ARG A 67 -10.36 -16.91 -1.86
CA ARG A 67 -11.47 -17.17 -2.81
C ARG A 67 -10.96 -17.75 -4.13
N MET A 68 -9.80 -17.31 -4.61
CA MET A 68 -9.19 -17.85 -5.83
C MET A 68 -8.72 -19.30 -5.63
N LYS A 69 -8.19 -19.63 -4.45
CA LYS A 69 -7.79 -20.99 -4.08
C LYS A 69 -8.99 -21.93 -3.94
N GLU A 70 -10.10 -21.46 -3.38
CA GLU A 70 -11.35 -22.23 -3.28
C GLU A 70 -11.94 -22.56 -4.65
N LYS A 71 -11.92 -21.59 -5.58
CA LYS A 71 -12.41 -21.79 -6.95
C LYS A 71 -11.53 -22.72 -7.77
N ASN A 72 -10.23 -22.77 -7.49
CA ASN A 72 -9.29 -23.57 -8.24
C ASN A 72 -8.22 -24.15 -7.31
N GLN A 73 -8.30 -25.47 -7.05
CA GLN A 73 -7.34 -26.16 -6.20
C GLN A 73 -5.90 -26.10 -6.73
N ASN A 74 -5.71 -25.90 -8.04
CA ASN A 74 -4.39 -25.75 -8.66
C ASN A 74 -3.82 -24.34 -8.51
N PHE A 75 -4.61 -23.34 -8.08
CA PHE A 75 -4.08 -22.03 -7.68
C PHE A 75 -3.15 -22.19 -6.47
N PHE A 76 -2.06 -21.44 -6.40
CA PHE A 76 -1.15 -21.42 -5.26
C PHE A 76 -0.96 -19.98 -4.81
N PHE A 77 -0.87 -19.75 -3.50
CA PHE A 77 -0.44 -18.47 -2.97
C PHE A 77 0.27 -18.62 -1.63
N GLU A 78 1.10 -17.63 -1.32
CA GLU A 78 1.74 -17.42 -0.03
C GLU A 78 1.67 -15.93 0.29
N LEU A 79 1.18 -15.60 1.48
CA LEU A 79 1.06 -14.23 1.97
C LEU A 79 1.70 -14.15 3.35
N GLN A 80 2.69 -13.28 3.49
CA GLN A 80 3.34 -12.96 4.76
C GLN A 80 3.03 -11.51 5.10
N LEU A 81 2.53 -11.30 6.31
CA LEU A 81 2.26 -9.97 6.86
C LEU A 81 3.36 -9.61 7.87
N GLU A 82 3.65 -8.31 8.00
CA GLU A 82 4.46 -7.78 9.09
C GLU A 82 3.63 -7.71 10.40
N GLU A 83 4.28 -7.36 11.51
CA GLU A 83 3.63 -7.14 12.82
C GLU A 83 2.52 -6.08 12.75
N ASP A 84 2.67 -5.08 11.89
CA ASP A 84 1.68 -4.02 11.67
C ASP A 84 0.58 -4.42 10.67
N GLN A 85 0.46 -5.70 10.33
CA GLN A 85 -0.50 -6.26 9.37
C GLN A 85 -0.35 -5.74 7.93
N SER A 86 0.72 -4.99 7.61
CA SER A 86 1.06 -4.67 6.22
C SER A 86 1.63 -5.88 5.48
N ILE A 87 1.54 -5.89 4.15
CA ILE A 87 2.06 -7.00 3.34
C ILE A 87 3.58 -6.94 3.27
N LYS A 88 4.26 -7.93 3.86
CA LYS A 88 5.71 -8.15 3.72
C LYS A 88 6.04 -8.82 2.39
N LEU A 89 5.31 -9.89 2.09
CA LEU A 89 5.52 -10.72 0.91
C LEU A 89 4.18 -11.25 0.43
N ALA A 90 3.92 -11.09 -0.85
CA ALA A 90 2.78 -11.71 -1.52
C ALA A 90 3.26 -12.45 -2.77
N PHE A 91 2.76 -13.67 -2.92
CA PHE A 91 3.10 -14.58 -3.99
C PHE A 91 1.86 -15.37 -4.39
N TRP A 92 1.55 -15.45 -5.68
CA TRP A 92 0.48 -16.31 -6.18
C TRP A 92 0.69 -16.74 -7.62
N ALA A 93 0.28 -17.96 -7.94
CA ALA A 93 0.33 -18.52 -9.28
C ALA A 93 -0.98 -19.22 -9.59
N ASP A 94 -1.57 -18.89 -10.73
CA ASP A 94 -2.74 -19.61 -11.23
C ASP A 94 -2.36 -20.97 -11.85
N ALA A 95 -3.37 -21.81 -12.07
CA ALA A 95 -3.19 -23.16 -12.59
C ALA A 95 -2.50 -23.20 -13.95
N ARG A 96 -2.78 -22.23 -14.84
CA ARG A 96 -2.13 -22.17 -16.17
C ARG A 96 -0.67 -21.80 -16.02
N SER A 97 -0.36 -20.83 -15.17
CA SER A 97 1.01 -20.43 -14.87
C SER A 97 1.83 -21.60 -14.29
N ARG A 98 1.23 -22.42 -13.42
CA ARG A 98 1.88 -23.63 -12.90
C ARG A 98 2.06 -24.74 -13.94
N ALA A 99 1.05 -24.98 -14.77
CA ALA A 99 1.13 -25.97 -15.86
C ALA A 99 2.16 -25.56 -16.93
N ALA A 100 2.23 -24.27 -17.24
CA ALA A 100 3.24 -23.73 -18.15
C ALA A 100 4.66 -23.91 -17.57
N PHE A 101 4.85 -23.68 -16.26
CA PHE A 101 6.13 -23.94 -15.62
C PHE A 101 6.55 -25.42 -15.68
N GLU A 102 5.62 -26.35 -15.47
CA GLU A 102 5.88 -27.79 -15.59
C GLU A 102 6.28 -28.19 -17.02
N TYR A 103 5.69 -27.54 -18.03
CA TYR A 103 5.96 -27.83 -19.44
C TYR A 103 7.24 -27.17 -19.98
N PHE A 104 7.43 -25.88 -19.71
CA PHE A 104 8.54 -25.08 -20.26
C PHE A 104 9.79 -25.07 -19.37
N GLY A 105 9.69 -25.43 -18.10
CA GLY A 105 10.79 -25.37 -17.13
C GLY A 105 11.16 -23.94 -16.71
N ASP A 106 12.43 -23.76 -16.34
CA ASP A 106 12.97 -22.47 -15.88
C ASP A 106 13.05 -21.45 -17.02
N VAL A 107 12.01 -20.64 -17.17
CA VAL A 107 12.04 -19.46 -18.04
C VAL A 107 12.70 -18.30 -17.24
N ILE A 108 13.11 -17.19 -17.86
CA ILE A 108 13.41 -15.92 -17.16
C ILE A 108 12.72 -14.79 -17.93
N SER A 109 12.08 -13.85 -17.24
CA SER A 109 11.26 -12.78 -17.80
C SER A 109 11.60 -11.52 -17.03
N PHE A 110 11.87 -10.44 -17.75
CA PHE A 110 12.31 -9.18 -17.18
C PHE A 110 11.24 -8.12 -17.42
N ASP A 111 10.45 -7.77 -16.40
CA ASP A 111 9.65 -6.54 -16.44
C ASP A 111 10.52 -5.33 -16.13
N THR A 112 10.47 -4.34 -17.01
CA THR A 112 11.06 -3.03 -16.78
C THR A 112 9.96 -2.05 -16.39
N THR A 113 9.67 -1.92 -15.09
CA THR A 113 8.75 -0.86 -14.61
C THR A 113 9.56 0.42 -14.36
N TYR A 114 9.36 1.43 -15.22
CA TYR A 114 9.94 2.77 -15.06
C TYR A 114 9.13 3.56 -14.04
N ASN A 115 9.62 3.73 -12.82
CA ASN A 115 8.94 4.55 -11.80
C ASN A 115 9.55 5.95 -11.72
N THR A 116 8.88 6.94 -12.33
CA THR A 116 9.20 8.36 -12.21
C THR A 116 8.73 8.93 -10.88
N ASN A 117 9.50 8.75 -9.81
CA ASN A 117 9.42 9.63 -8.63
C ASN A 117 10.56 10.66 -8.70
N SER A 118 10.19 11.95 -8.68
CA SER A 118 10.99 13.10 -9.14
C SER A 118 12.29 13.42 -8.39
N ARG A 119 12.81 12.59 -7.48
CA ARG A 119 14.05 12.91 -6.77
C ARG A 119 14.90 11.66 -6.48
N ARG A 120 16.09 11.68 -7.08
CA ARG A 120 17.24 10.77 -6.93
C ARG A 120 17.11 9.43 -7.67
N THR A 121 17.89 9.34 -8.73
CA THR A 121 18.11 8.16 -9.57
C THR A 121 18.76 7.04 -8.75
N SER A 122 17.96 6.09 -8.32
CA SER A 122 18.42 4.77 -7.90
C SER A 122 17.96 3.77 -8.96
N PHE A 123 18.90 3.18 -9.70
CA PHE A 123 18.61 2.02 -10.53
C PHE A 123 18.30 0.85 -9.60
N GLN A 124 17.02 0.55 -9.38
CA GLN A 124 16.65 -0.73 -8.79
C GLN A 124 16.56 -1.76 -9.91
N LEU A 125 17.59 -2.59 -10.03
CA LEU A 125 17.52 -3.84 -10.77
C LEU A 125 16.55 -4.75 -10.00
N ASN A 126 15.29 -4.80 -10.39
CA ASN A 126 14.40 -5.86 -9.93
C ASN A 126 14.73 -7.11 -10.76
N ILE A 127 15.47 -8.04 -10.16
CA ILE A 127 15.64 -9.38 -10.71
C ILE A 127 14.27 -10.08 -10.61
N GLN A 128 13.51 -10.08 -11.70
CA GLN A 128 12.43 -11.04 -11.89
C GLN A 128 13.05 -12.34 -12.39
N GLN A 129 13.19 -13.31 -11.50
CA GLN A 129 13.43 -14.71 -11.88
C GLN A 129 12.07 -15.32 -12.26
N VAL A 130 11.94 -16.04 -13.39
CA VAL A 130 10.60 -16.56 -13.73
C VAL A 130 10.17 -17.52 -12.68
N ARG A 131 9.09 -17.04 -12.16
CA ARG A 131 8.19 -17.63 -11.24
C ARG A 131 6.98 -16.79 -11.69
N GLY A 132 5.92 -17.41 -12.21
CA GLY A 132 4.79 -16.68 -12.82
C GLY A 132 4.02 -15.82 -11.81
N TYR A 133 4.53 -14.61 -11.52
CA TYR A 133 4.07 -13.75 -10.42
C TYR A 133 3.90 -12.29 -10.86
N LEU A 134 2.78 -11.71 -10.44
CA LEU A 134 2.80 -10.35 -9.90
C LEU A 134 3.39 -10.44 -8.48
N ARG A 135 4.45 -9.70 -8.20
CA ARG A 135 4.92 -9.43 -6.84
C ARG A 135 4.64 -7.97 -6.54
N LEU A 136 3.65 -7.69 -5.69
CA LEU A 136 3.50 -6.37 -5.07
C LEU A 136 4.33 -6.40 -3.78
N SER A 137 5.55 -5.87 -3.82
CA SER A 137 6.31 -5.55 -2.60
C SER A 137 6.03 -4.10 -2.24
N CYS A 138 5.27 -3.86 -1.17
CA CYS A 138 5.18 -2.54 -0.55
C CYS A 138 6.48 -2.31 0.22
N SER A 139 7.42 -1.55 -0.35
CA SER A 139 8.65 -1.17 0.34
C SER A 139 8.41 0.18 1.02
N ARG A 140 8.29 0.19 2.35
CA ARG A 140 8.41 1.42 3.15
C ARG A 140 9.89 1.69 3.39
N ASP A 141 10.45 2.66 2.67
CA ASP A 141 11.69 3.32 3.09
C ASP A 141 11.38 4.15 4.35
N LYS A 142 11.94 3.74 5.50
CA LYS A 142 11.96 4.57 6.71
C LYS A 142 12.99 5.70 6.48
N PRO A 143 12.63 6.99 6.65
CA PRO A 143 13.63 8.05 6.67
C PRO A 143 14.38 8.05 8.00
N VAL A 144 15.71 8.18 7.92
CA VAL A 144 16.60 8.56 9.03
C VAL A 144 16.41 10.04 9.36
#